data_AF-A0A2W0CK66-F1
#
_entry.id   AF-A0A2W0CK66-F1
#
_cell.length_a   1.000
_cell.length_b   1.000
_cell.length_c   1.000
_cell.angle_alpha   90.00
_cell.angle_beta   90.00
_cell.angle_gamma   90.00
#
_symmetry.space_group_name_H-M   'P 1'
#
loop_
_entity.id
_entity.type
_entity.pdbx_description
1 polymer ?
#
loop_
_entity_poly.entity_id
_entity_poly.type
_entity_poly.pdbx_seq_one_letter_code
_entity_poly.pdbx_strand_id
1 'polypeptide(L)'
;MYKRFVLLVSAAFLLTSCSEPGAPAENNPLSEQNAEMTQTIKELREENTRLQEQITGLQESVNDEETRTNLRETLNMTFKLIAAMESEDTAYIESVSSPNVEIAASRNALVVQYGEFSYEVNFIKSILWDEFEFRGYNQKGSDHFMLFVARTITTKGSEGTIEYEFSFIRSPEGEWLFDGYIS
;
A
#
# COMPACT_ATOMS: atom_id res chain seq x y z
N MET A 1 -17.76 -14.39 54.59
CA MET A 1 -18.86 -13.62 55.21
C MET A 1 -20.17 -14.08 54.59
N TYR A 2 -21.11 -14.49 55.43
CA TYR A 2 -22.40 -15.07 55.04
C TYR A 2 -23.48 -14.00 54.84
N LYS A 3 -24.40 -14.30 53.92
CA LYS A 3 -25.87 -14.11 53.97
C LYS A 3 -26.54 -12.78 53.53
N ARG A 4 -27.51 -13.01 52.62
CA ARG A 4 -28.87 -12.42 52.50
C ARG A 4 -28.92 -11.05 51.81
N PHE A 5 -29.83 -10.79 50.88
CA PHE A 5 -31.29 -10.88 51.05
C PHE A 5 -32.05 -11.35 49.78
N VAL A 6 -32.97 -12.29 50.02
CA VAL A 6 -34.14 -12.58 49.18
C VAL A 6 -35.26 -11.66 49.66
N LEU A 7 -35.99 -11.03 48.75
CA LEU A 7 -37.27 -10.39 49.06
C LEU A 7 -38.28 -10.76 47.96
N LEU A 8 -39.05 -11.80 48.28
CA LEU A 8 -40.35 -12.10 47.72
C LEU A 8 -41.37 -11.17 48.41
N VAL A 9 -42.12 -10.40 47.62
CA VAL A 9 -43.43 -9.91 48.04
C VAL A 9 -44.40 -10.18 46.91
N SER A 10 -45.24 -11.19 47.12
CA SER A 10 -46.45 -11.47 46.38
C SER A 10 -47.64 -10.81 47.09
N ALA A 11 -48.54 -10.19 46.33
CA ALA A 11 -49.95 -10.10 46.71
C ALA A 11 -50.79 -9.82 45.46
N ALA A 12 -51.62 -10.81 45.12
CA ALA A 12 -52.63 -10.75 44.08
C ALA A 12 -53.79 -9.83 44.48
N PHE A 13 -54.37 -9.13 43.50
CA PHE A 13 -55.72 -8.59 43.58
C PHE A 13 -56.57 -9.09 42.40
N LEU A 14 -57.40 -10.08 42.74
CA LEU A 14 -58.81 -10.29 42.39
C LEU A 14 -59.31 -10.01 40.96
N LEU A 15 -59.83 -11.09 40.38
CA LEU A 15 -60.76 -11.18 39.26
C LEU A 15 -62.04 -10.34 39.49
N THR A 16 -62.48 -9.63 38.45
CA THR A 16 -63.92 -9.51 38.14
C THR A 16 -64.10 -9.67 36.63
N SER A 17 -65.05 -10.53 36.24
CA SER A 17 -65.43 -10.81 34.87
C SER A 17 -66.47 -9.80 34.39
N CYS A 18 -66.32 -9.30 33.16
CA CYS A 18 -67.43 -8.89 32.33
C CYS A 18 -67.11 -9.33 30.90
N SER A 19 -67.78 -10.40 30.50
CA SER A 19 -67.90 -10.88 29.14
C SER A 19 -68.82 -9.96 28.35
N GLU A 20 -68.29 -9.33 27.30
CA GLU A 20 -69.06 -8.88 26.14
C GLU A 20 -68.46 -9.51 24.87
N PRO A 21 -69.28 -10.11 23.98
CA PRO A 21 -68.82 -10.66 22.72
C PRO A 21 -68.76 -9.54 21.68
N GLY A 22 -67.56 -9.12 21.31
CA GLY A 22 -67.36 -8.31 20.11
C GLY A 22 -66.40 -7.14 20.31
N ALA A 23 -65.11 -7.42 20.14
CA ALA A 23 -64.17 -6.42 19.64
C ALA A 23 -63.42 -7.07 18.46
N PRO A 24 -63.35 -6.43 17.28
CA PRO A 24 -62.50 -6.93 16.23
C PRO A 24 -61.07 -6.89 16.75
N ALA A 25 -60.27 -7.91 16.42
CA ALA A 25 -58.84 -7.89 16.70
C ALA A 25 -58.27 -6.54 16.24
N GLU A 26 -57.83 -5.72 17.18
CA GLU A 26 -56.98 -4.58 16.86
C GLU A 26 -55.73 -5.16 16.20
N ASN A 27 -55.68 -5.06 14.87
CA ASN A 27 -54.45 -5.23 14.12
C ASN A 27 -53.47 -4.21 14.69
N ASN A 28 -52.53 -4.71 15.49
CA ASN A 28 -51.68 -3.92 16.35
C ASN A 28 -50.64 -3.18 15.47
N PRO A 29 -50.78 -1.85 15.23
CA PRO A 29 -49.92 -1.11 14.29
C PRO A 29 -48.45 -1.12 14.71
N LEU A 30 -48.18 -1.36 16.01
CA LEU A 30 -46.85 -1.58 16.58
C LEU A 30 -46.16 -2.86 16.08
N SER A 31 -46.90 -3.88 15.65
CA SER A 31 -46.32 -5.13 15.13
C SER A 31 -45.85 -4.97 13.69
N GLU A 32 -46.62 -4.28 12.86
CA GLU A 32 -46.27 -3.99 11.46
C GLU A 32 -45.11 -2.99 11.38
N GLN A 33 -45.14 -1.94 12.21
CA GLN A 33 -44.06 -0.95 12.27
C GLN A 33 -42.72 -1.55 12.74
N ASN A 34 -42.74 -2.48 13.69
CA ASN A 34 -41.52 -3.19 14.12
C ASN A 34 -40.99 -4.16 13.05
N ALA A 35 -41.87 -4.78 12.26
CA ALA A 35 -41.47 -5.64 11.14
C ALA A 35 -40.85 -4.81 10.01
N GLU A 36 -41.46 -3.67 9.67
CA GLU A 36 -40.94 -2.72 8.66
C GLU A 36 -39.60 -2.11 9.09
N MET A 37 -39.45 -1.73 10.37
CA MET A 37 -38.19 -1.23 10.91
C MET A 37 -37.10 -2.30 10.92
N THR A 38 -37.45 -3.56 11.24
CA THR A 38 -36.50 -4.68 11.19
C THR A 38 -36.04 -4.96 9.76
N GLN A 39 -36.95 -4.88 8.79
CA GLN A 39 -36.65 -5.02 7.37
C GLN A 39 -35.74 -3.90 6.87
N THR A 40 -36.04 -2.65 7.24
CA THR A 40 -35.20 -1.47 6.90
C THR A 40 -33.79 -1.59 7.49
N ILE A 41 -33.66 -2.03 8.75
CA ILE A 41 -32.35 -2.25 9.38
C ILE A 41 -31.55 -3.34 8.66
N LYS A 42 -32.22 -4.40 8.20
CA LYS A 42 -31.59 -5.47 7.44
C LYS A 42 -31.08 -4.95 6.08
N GLU A 43 -31.91 -4.21 5.35
CA GLU A 43 -31.55 -3.60 4.06
C GLU A 43 -30.36 -2.64 4.21
N LEU A 44 -30.37 -1.78 5.23
CA LEU A 44 -29.27 -0.87 5.52
C LEU A 44 -27.96 -1.60 5.86
N ARG A 45 -28.02 -2.74 6.55
CA ARG A 45 -26.83 -3.55 6.86
C ARG A 45 -26.28 -4.22 5.60
N GLU A 46 -27.15 -4.78 4.77
CA GLU A 46 -26.75 -5.38 3.49
C GLU A 46 -26.14 -4.33 2.55
N GLU A 47 -26.73 -3.14 2.48
CA GLU A 47 -26.18 -2.04 1.70
C GLU A 47 -24.83 -1.56 2.25
N ASN A 48 -24.66 -1.46 3.58
CA ASN A 48 -23.38 -1.08 4.18
C ASN A 48 -22.28 -2.09 3.86
N THR A 49 -22.57 -3.40 3.98
CA THR A 49 -21.63 -4.46 3.59
C THR A 49 -21.24 -4.35 2.12
N ARG A 50 -22.22 -4.18 1.22
CA ARG A 50 -21.97 -4.02 -0.22
C ARG A 50 -21.10 -2.79 -0.51
N LEU A 51 -21.36 -1.66 0.16
CA LEU A 51 -20.56 -0.45 0.01
C LEU A 51 -19.13 -0.64 0.51
N GLN A 52 -18.93 -1.35 1.62
CA GLN A 52 -17.60 -1.69 2.12
C GLN A 52 -16.83 -2.56 1.11
N GLU A 53 -17.47 -3.57 0.52
CA GLU A 53 -16.87 -4.40 -0.53
C GLU A 53 -16.50 -3.57 -1.76
N GLN A 54 -17.36 -2.64 -2.20
CA GLN A 54 -17.06 -1.75 -3.32
C GLN A 54 -15.89 -0.81 -3.01
N ILE A 55 -15.80 -0.28 -1.80
CA ILE A 55 -14.68 0.58 -1.36
C ILE A 55 -13.38 -0.22 -1.38
N THR A 56 -13.36 -1.43 -0.83
CA THR A 56 -12.18 -2.29 -0.82
C THR A 56 -11.74 -2.62 -2.25
N GLY A 57 -12.66 -3.03 -3.13
CA GLY A 57 -12.34 -3.32 -4.52
C GLY A 57 -11.81 -2.11 -5.29
N LEU A 58 -12.35 -0.92 -5.04
CA LEU A 58 -11.83 0.33 -5.63
C LEU A 58 -10.42 0.65 -5.11
N GLN A 59 -10.18 0.51 -3.81
CA GLN A 59 -8.86 0.72 -3.21
C GLN A 59 -7.81 -0.24 -3.77
N GLU A 60 -8.15 -1.52 -3.91
CA GLU A 60 -7.28 -2.52 -4.55
C GLU A 60 -6.95 -2.12 -5.99
N SER A 61 -7.95 -1.73 -6.79
CA SER A 61 -7.74 -1.32 -8.18
C SER A 61 -6.88 -0.06 -8.32
N VAL A 62 -7.04 0.92 -7.43
CA VAL A 62 -6.24 2.16 -7.41
C VAL A 62 -4.80 1.85 -7.01
N ASN A 63 -4.60 1.01 -5.99
CA ASN A 63 -3.27 0.61 -5.54
C ASN A 63 -2.51 -0.16 -6.65
N ASP A 64 -3.19 -1.01 -7.42
CA ASP A 64 -2.58 -1.72 -8.55
C ASP A 64 -2.14 -0.75 -9.67
N GLU A 65 -2.99 0.22 -10.00
CA GLU A 65 -2.68 1.24 -11.01
C GLU A 65 -1.54 2.18 -10.57
N GLU A 66 -1.54 2.58 -9.30
CA GLU A 66 -0.47 3.37 -8.72
C GLU A 66 0.86 2.60 -8.72
N THR A 67 0.85 1.35 -8.27
CA THR A 67 2.03 0.48 -8.27
C THR A 67 2.58 0.30 -9.67
N ARG A 68 1.71 0.07 -10.66
CA ARG A 68 2.11 -0.03 -12.07
C ARG A 68 2.70 1.26 -12.61
N THR A 69 2.16 2.41 -12.20
CA THR A 69 2.67 3.72 -12.56
C THR A 69 4.05 3.97 -11.95
N ASN A 70 4.21 3.70 -10.66
CA ASN A 70 5.49 3.79 -9.95
C ASN A 70 6.56 2.89 -10.58
N LEU A 71 6.21 1.64 -10.89
CA LEU A 71 7.10 0.71 -11.59
C LEU A 71 7.56 1.30 -12.94
N ARG A 72 6.63 1.79 -13.75
CA ARG A 72 6.96 2.35 -15.07
C ARG A 72 7.88 3.57 -14.95
N GLU A 73 7.60 4.46 -14.00
CA GLU A 73 8.38 5.70 -13.80
C GLU A 73 9.79 5.38 -13.32
N THR A 74 9.91 4.60 -12.25
CA THR A 74 11.20 4.21 -11.68
C THR A 74 12.01 3.38 -12.66
N LEU A 75 11.40 2.46 -13.42
CA LEU A 75 12.12 1.61 -14.38
C LEU A 75 12.70 2.45 -15.52
N ASN A 76 11.92 3.39 -16.03
CA ASN A 76 12.41 4.34 -17.03
C ASN A 76 13.53 5.23 -16.47
N MET A 77 13.43 5.64 -15.21
CA MET A 77 14.47 6.41 -14.54
C MET A 77 15.75 5.60 -14.37
N THR A 78 15.67 4.33 -13.98
CA THR A 78 16.82 3.41 -13.89
C THR A 78 17.57 3.32 -15.20
N PHE A 79 16.89 3.11 -16.33
CA PHE A 79 17.57 3.05 -17.63
C PHE A 79 18.27 4.37 -17.99
N LYS A 80 17.65 5.51 -17.70
CA LYS A 80 18.28 6.82 -17.93
C LYS A 80 19.46 7.07 -17.00
N LEU A 81 19.37 6.69 -15.72
CA LEU A 81 20.45 6.77 -14.75
C LEU A 81 21.65 5.94 -15.19
N ILE A 82 21.41 4.69 -15.58
CA ILE A 82 22.44 3.78 -16.11
C ILE A 82 23.12 4.39 -17.35
N ALA A 83 22.35 4.96 -18.28
CA ALA A 83 22.89 5.65 -19.46
C ALA A 83 23.70 6.91 -19.09
N ALA A 84 23.23 7.67 -18.09
CA ALA A 84 23.90 8.86 -17.59
C ALA A 84 25.22 8.51 -16.88
N MET A 85 25.25 7.44 -16.09
CA MET A 85 26.47 6.91 -15.47
C MET A 85 27.50 6.50 -16.53
N GLU A 86 27.06 5.80 -17.59
CA GLU A 86 27.93 5.41 -18.71
C GLU A 86 28.54 6.63 -19.41
N SER A 87 27.74 7.67 -19.63
CA SER A 87 28.13 8.89 -20.36
C SER A 87 28.69 10.01 -19.47
N GLU A 88 28.79 9.82 -18.15
CA GLU A 88 29.20 10.85 -17.18
C GLU A 88 28.30 12.10 -17.17
N ASP A 89 27.02 11.95 -17.47
CA ASP A 89 26.02 13.01 -17.37
C ASP A 89 25.63 13.25 -15.91
N THR A 90 26.56 13.86 -15.16
CA THR A 90 26.40 14.20 -13.75
C THR A 90 25.27 15.19 -13.50
N ALA A 91 24.97 16.06 -14.47
CA ALA A 91 23.86 17.02 -14.37
C ALA A 91 22.51 16.31 -14.35
N TYR A 92 22.32 15.31 -15.21
CA TYR A 92 21.10 14.48 -15.16
C TYR A 92 21.02 13.70 -13.85
N ILE A 93 22.10 13.02 -13.45
CA ILE A 93 22.14 12.23 -12.21
C ILE A 93 21.75 13.13 -11.02
N GLU A 94 22.32 14.33 -10.91
CA GLU A 94 22.03 15.29 -9.84
C GLU A 94 20.56 15.70 -9.86
N SER A 95 20.01 15.98 -11.04
CA SER A 95 18.63 16.48 -11.19
C SER A 95 17.54 15.51 -10.74
N VAL A 96 17.84 14.20 -10.70
CA VAL A 96 16.90 13.17 -10.29
C VAL A 96 17.28 12.50 -8.97
N SER A 97 18.38 12.92 -8.34
CA SER A 97 18.88 12.33 -7.10
C SER A 97 18.17 12.89 -5.87
N SER A 98 18.03 12.05 -4.85
CA SER A 98 17.61 12.48 -3.53
C SER A 98 18.73 13.27 -2.85
N PRO A 99 18.41 14.01 -1.77
CA PRO A 99 19.43 14.66 -0.94
C PRO A 99 20.42 13.70 -0.28
N ASN A 100 20.16 12.39 -0.29
CA ASN A 100 21.05 11.38 0.28
C ASN A 100 22.16 10.96 -0.68
N VAL A 101 22.12 11.38 -1.95
CA VAL A 101 23.10 10.98 -2.96
C VAL A 101 23.97 12.18 -3.31
N GLU A 102 25.28 12.04 -3.06
CA GLU A 102 26.30 12.99 -3.47
C GLU A 102 27.09 12.44 -4.66
N ILE A 103 27.33 13.28 -5.67
CA ILE A 103 28.10 12.88 -6.86
C ILE A 103 29.57 13.23 -6.65
N ALA A 104 30.41 12.20 -6.54
CA ALA A 104 31.86 12.33 -6.55
C ALA A 104 32.41 12.30 -7.98
N ALA A 105 32.11 13.35 -8.77
CA ALA A 105 32.36 13.40 -10.21
C ALA A 105 33.82 13.10 -10.61
N SER A 106 34.81 13.57 -9.83
CA SER A 106 36.24 13.31 -10.10
C SER A 106 36.64 11.84 -10.02
N ARG A 107 35.80 11.00 -9.41
CA ARG A 107 36.01 9.57 -9.20
C ARG A 107 35.00 8.72 -9.98
N ASN A 108 34.09 9.33 -10.73
CA ASN A 108 32.97 8.64 -11.38
C ASN A 108 32.21 7.74 -10.40
N ALA A 109 31.84 8.30 -9.24
CA ALA A 109 31.21 7.57 -8.15
C ALA A 109 30.08 8.37 -7.51
N LEU A 110 29.22 7.66 -6.80
CA LEU A 110 28.20 8.19 -5.91
C LEU A 110 28.60 7.89 -4.47
N VAL A 111 28.37 8.84 -3.57
CA VAL A 111 28.40 8.64 -2.12
C VAL A 111 26.96 8.70 -1.64
N VAL A 112 26.45 7.59 -1.12
CA VAL A 112 25.06 7.45 -0.68
C VAL A 112 25.01 7.44 0.84
N GLN A 113 24.19 8.31 1.41
CA GLN A 113 23.91 8.39 2.84
C GLN A 113 22.76 7.45 3.21
N TYR A 114 22.96 6.63 4.23
CA TYR A 114 21.96 5.71 4.76
C TYR A 114 21.98 5.73 6.29
N GLY A 115 21.10 6.55 6.87
CA GLY A 115 21.09 6.79 8.31
C GLY A 115 22.38 7.45 8.79
N GLU A 116 23.11 6.79 9.69
CA GLU A 116 24.40 7.28 10.20
C GLU A 116 25.61 6.80 9.38
N PHE A 117 25.37 5.97 8.35
CA PHE A 117 26.43 5.39 7.52
C PHE A 117 26.40 5.98 6.11
N SER A 118 27.53 5.93 5.43
CA SER A 118 27.62 6.18 3.99
C SER A 118 28.35 5.04 3.31
N TYR A 119 28.06 4.86 2.04
CA TYR A 119 28.78 3.94 1.17
C TYR A 119 29.02 4.58 -0.19
N GLU A 120 30.05 4.10 -0.88
CA GLU A 120 30.44 4.60 -2.19
C GLU A 120 30.21 3.52 -3.24
N VAL A 121 29.62 3.91 -4.37
CA VAL A 121 29.45 3.04 -5.54
C VAL A 121 29.97 3.73 -6.79
N ASN A 122 30.71 2.99 -7.61
CA ASN A 122 31.23 3.50 -8.88
C ASN A 122 30.14 3.52 -9.94
N PHE A 123 30.09 4.54 -10.79
CA PHE A 123 29.22 4.59 -11.96
C PHE A 123 29.26 3.26 -12.73
N ILE A 124 28.08 2.80 -13.15
CA ILE A 124 27.96 1.61 -14.00
C ILE A 124 28.54 1.94 -15.36
N LYS A 125 29.55 1.16 -15.78
CA LYS A 125 30.30 1.38 -17.01
C LYS A 125 30.29 0.19 -17.98
N SER A 126 30.67 0.46 -19.23
CA SER A 126 30.86 -0.51 -20.31
C SER A 126 29.59 -1.30 -20.58
N ILE A 127 28.52 -0.58 -20.86
CA ILE A 127 27.16 -1.12 -20.90
C ILE A 127 26.86 -1.77 -22.25
N LEU A 128 26.46 -3.04 -22.20
CA LEU A 128 25.79 -3.72 -23.29
C LEU A 128 24.34 -3.94 -22.87
N TRP A 129 23.41 -3.20 -23.50
CA TRP A 129 22.01 -3.17 -23.05
C TRP A 129 21.29 -4.52 -23.14
N ASP A 130 21.75 -5.40 -24.04
CA ASP A 130 21.29 -6.77 -24.17
C ASP A 130 21.77 -7.70 -23.04
N GLU A 131 22.73 -7.27 -22.22
CA GLU A 131 23.15 -7.97 -21.00
C GLU A 131 22.29 -7.63 -19.78
N PHE A 132 21.40 -6.62 -19.86
CA PHE A 132 20.59 -6.19 -18.73
C PHE A 132 19.23 -6.89 -18.68
N GLU A 133 18.89 -7.41 -17.51
CA GLU A 133 17.64 -8.12 -17.23
C GLU A 133 16.90 -7.45 -16.07
N PHE A 134 15.63 -7.10 -16.28
CA PHE A 134 14.73 -6.75 -15.18
C PHE A 134 14.41 -8.01 -14.37
N ARG A 135 14.64 -7.96 -13.06
CA ARG A 135 14.44 -9.10 -12.13
C ARG A 135 13.19 -8.95 -11.26
N GLY A 136 12.73 -7.73 -11.04
CA GLY A 136 11.53 -7.47 -10.24
C GLY A 136 11.57 -6.12 -9.57
N TYR A 137 10.63 -5.93 -8.65
CA TYR A 137 10.53 -4.72 -7.84
C TYR A 137 9.98 -5.05 -6.45
N ASN A 138 10.19 -4.14 -5.51
CA ASN A 138 9.54 -4.16 -4.21
C ASN A 138 9.11 -2.74 -3.86
N GLN A 139 7.85 -2.56 -3.48
CA GLN A 139 7.35 -1.27 -3.01
C GLN A 139 6.98 -1.41 -1.53
N LYS A 140 7.70 -0.69 -0.67
CA LYS A 140 7.42 -0.64 0.77
C LYS A 140 6.68 0.65 1.06
N GLY A 141 5.37 0.57 1.23
CA GLY A 141 4.54 1.75 1.45
C GLY A 141 4.41 2.63 0.18
N SER A 142 4.00 3.89 0.36
CA SER A 142 3.78 4.81 -0.78
C SER A 142 5.01 5.63 -1.17
N ASP A 143 6.05 5.62 -0.34
CA ASP A 143 7.18 6.55 -0.41
C ASP A 143 8.53 5.90 -0.75
N HIS A 144 8.61 4.57 -0.78
CA HIS A 144 9.83 3.85 -1.12
C HIS A 144 9.59 2.77 -2.18
N PHE A 145 10.42 2.79 -3.22
CA PHE A 145 10.37 1.85 -4.33
C PHE A 145 11.76 1.29 -4.62
N MET A 146 11.85 -0.03 -4.79
CA MET A 146 13.09 -0.72 -5.15
C MET A 146 12.95 -1.44 -6.48
N LEU A 147 13.96 -1.32 -7.33
CA LEU A 147 14.07 -2.04 -8.60
C LEU A 147 15.26 -2.98 -8.59
N PHE A 148 15.00 -4.22 -9.00
CA PHE A 148 16.02 -5.25 -9.13
C PHE A 148 16.34 -5.44 -10.61
N VAL A 149 17.58 -5.19 -10.97
CA VAL A 149 18.12 -5.36 -12.32
C VAL A 149 19.38 -6.20 -12.22
N ALA A 150 19.65 -7.07 -13.18
CA ALA A 150 20.91 -7.79 -13.25
C ALA A 150 21.60 -7.53 -14.58
N ARG A 151 22.94 -7.53 -14.56
CA ARG A 151 23.76 -7.62 -15.77
C ARG A 151 24.32 -9.04 -15.85
N THR A 152 23.94 -9.78 -16.90
CA THR A 152 24.44 -11.12 -17.18
C THR A 152 25.51 -11.06 -18.26
N ILE A 153 26.78 -11.21 -17.86
CA ILE A 153 27.92 -11.20 -18.76
C ILE A 153 28.08 -12.61 -19.34
N THR A 154 27.96 -12.73 -20.66
CA THR A 154 28.06 -14.02 -21.37
C THR A 154 29.36 -14.16 -22.17
N THR A 155 30.22 -13.13 -22.14
CA THR A 155 31.50 -13.13 -22.84
C THR A 155 32.44 -14.17 -22.22
N LYS A 156 32.98 -15.04 -23.08
CA LYS A 156 33.83 -16.15 -22.65
C LYS A 156 35.06 -15.68 -21.88
N GLY A 157 35.26 -16.21 -20.67
CA GLY A 157 36.36 -15.84 -19.77
C GLY A 157 36.05 -14.65 -18.84
N SER A 158 34.83 -14.13 -18.86
CA SER A 158 34.34 -13.08 -17.95
C SER A 158 32.88 -13.31 -17.55
N GLU A 159 32.43 -14.57 -17.61
CA GLU A 159 31.06 -14.95 -17.34
C GLU A 159 30.69 -14.64 -15.88
N GLY A 160 29.50 -14.09 -15.68
CA GLY A 160 29.02 -13.77 -14.35
C GLY A 160 27.72 -12.97 -14.37
N THR A 161 27.17 -12.76 -13.18
CA THR A 161 25.99 -11.93 -12.98
C THR A 161 26.31 -10.90 -11.91
N ILE A 162 26.03 -9.64 -12.21
CA ILE A 162 26.07 -8.55 -11.25
C ILE A 162 24.63 -8.12 -11.02
N GLU A 163 24.18 -8.17 -9.78
CA GLU A 163 22.86 -7.70 -9.40
C GLU A 163 22.95 -6.22 -9.03
N TYR A 164 21.89 -5.46 -9.30
CA TYR A 164 21.79 -4.06 -8.95
C TYR A 164 20.42 -3.84 -8.31
N GLU A 165 20.42 -3.29 -7.10
CA GLU A 165 19.21 -2.90 -6.40
C GLU A 165 19.14 -1.38 -6.35
N PHE A 166 18.31 -0.78 -7.19
CA PHE A 166 18.09 0.67 -7.22
C PHE A 166 17.02 1.06 -6.21
N SER A 167 17.31 2.06 -5.38
CA SER A 167 16.42 2.64 -4.39
C SER A 167 15.84 3.96 -4.89
N PHE A 168 14.56 4.19 -4.65
CA PHE A 168 13.87 5.44 -4.95
C PHE A 168 13.01 5.87 -3.78
N ILE A 169 13.01 7.17 -3.49
CA ILE A 169 12.13 7.79 -2.49
C ILE A 169 11.22 8.84 -3.12
N ARG A 170 10.03 9.06 -2.55
CA ARG A 170 9.16 10.18 -2.94
C ARG A 170 9.67 11.49 -2.36
N SER A 171 9.74 12.53 -3.20
CA SER A 171 9.92 13.90 -2.76
C SER A 171 8.66 14.42 -2.04
N PRO A 172 8.75 15.53 -1.27
CA PRO A 172 7.58 16.19 -0.69
C PRO A 172 6.52 16.61 -1.72
N GLU A 173 6.95 16.93 -2.94
CA GLU A 173 6.11 17.28 -4.09
C GLU A 173 5.49 16.05 -4.78
N GLY A 174 5.93 14.85 -4.39
CA GLY A 174 5.45 13.59 -4.93
C GLY A 174 6.20 13.14 -6.18
N GLU A 175 7.44 13.54 -6.41
CA GLU A 175 8.24 13.00 -7.52
C GLU A 175 9.12 11.84 -7.02
N TRP A 176 9.38 10.83 -7.86
CA TRP A 176 10.36 9.80 -7.52
C TRP A 176 11.77 10.35 -7.68
N LEU A 177 12.58 10.19 -6.63
CA LEU A 177 13.99 10.58 -6.62
C LEU A 177 14.86 9.35 -6.39
N PHE A 178 15.97 9.27 -7.12
CA PHE A 178 16.95 8.22 -6.99
C PHE A 178 17.72 8.34 -5.68
N ASP A 179 17.71 7.27 -4.89
CA ASP A 179 18.24 7.24 -3.52
C ASP A 179 19.45 6.29 -3.39
N GLY A 180 20.16 6.09 -4.50
CA GLY A 180 21.32 5.20 -4.56
C GLY A 180 21.00 3.79 -5.05
N TYR A 181 22.05 2.98 -5.24
CA TYR A 181 21.92 1.55 -5.52
C TYR A 181 23.04 0.77 -4.84
N ILE A 182 22.83 -0.53 -4.67
CA ILE A 182 23.85 -1.49 -4.26
C ILE A 182 24.04 -2.54 -5.36
N SER A 183 25.24 -3.14 -5.43
CA SER A 183 25.60 -4.18 -6.41
C SER A 183 26.51 -5.24 -5.82
#